data_AF-A0A0S9S7D2-F1
#
_entry.id   AF-A0A0S9S7D2-F1
#
_cell.length_a   1.000
_cell.length_b   1.000
_cell.length_c   1.000
_cell.angle_alpha   90.00
_cell.angle_beta   90.00
_cell.angle_gamma   90.00
#
_symmetry.space_group_name_H-M   'P 1'
#
loop_
_entity.id
_entity.type
_entity.pdbx_description
1 polymer ?
#
loop_
_entity_poly.entity_id
_entity_poly.type
_entity_poly.pdbx_seq_one_letter_code
_entity_poly.pdbx_strand_id
1 'polypeptide(L)'
;MLTPLLLRQAGEALFGTEEWRHAVGRLLGEHHPEGTRESVDPRRVARWASGQREIPEWVGPLLVRLLRERAADASQIARDIEGG
;
A
#
# COMPACT_ATOMS: atom_id res chain seq x y z
N MET A 1 0.04 -12.76 8.63
CA MET A 1 -1.26 -12.45 7.99
C MET A 1 -1.46 -10.93 8.02
N LEU A 2 -1.90 -10.32 6.92
CA LEU A 2 -2.17 -8.88 6.88
C LEU A 2 -3.49 -8.59 7.60
N THR A 3 -3.49 -7.65 8.55
CA THR A 3 -4.69 -7.24 9.31
C THR A 3 -5.27 -5.93 8.78
N PRO A 4 -6.54 -5.60 9.07
CA PRO A 4 -7.13 -4.31 8.70
C PRO A 4 -6.33 -3.10 9.19
N LEU A 5 -5.83 -3.16 10.43
CA LEU A 5 -4.98 -2.12 11.01
C LEU A 5 -3.67 -1.98 10.25
N LEU A 6 -2.99 -3.09 9.95
CA LEU A 6 -1.73 -3.08 9.21
C LEU A 6 -1.92 -2.59 7.77
N LEU A 7 -3.04 -2.93 7.11
CA LEU A 7 -3.38 -2.41 5.78
C LEU A 7 -3.52 -0.89 5.82
N ARG A 8 -4.23 -0.35 6.82
CA ARG A 8 -4.37 1.10 7.01
C ARG A 8 -3.01 1.76 7.21
N GLN A 9 -2.20 1.26 8.14
CA GLN A 9 -0.87 1.81 8.42
C GLN A 9 0.04 1.76 7.19
N ALA A 10 0.02 0.68 6.43
CA ALA A 10 0.79 0.56 5.19
C ALA A 10 0.33 1.57 4.13
N GLY A 11 -0.97 1.72 3.94
CA GLY A 11 -1.54 2.71 3.01
C GLY A 11 -1.16 4.14 3.40
N GLU A 12 -1.28 4.48 4.68
CA GLU A 12 -0.93 5.80 5.20
C GLU A 12 0.58 6.08 5.11
N ALA A 13 1.43 5.08 5.34
CA ALA A 13 2.88 5.22 5.18
C ALA A 13 3.32 5.43 3.73
N LEU A 14 2.63 4.80 2.77
CA LEU A 14 2.96 4.90 1.34
C LEU A 14 2.41 6.18 0.70
N PHE A 15 1.20 6.59 1.07
CA PHE A 15 0.45 7.61 0.33
C PHE A 15 -0.02 8.80 1.18
N GLY A 16 0.27 8.81 2.48
CA GLY A 16 -0.23 9.82 3.42
C GLY A 16 -1.60 9.47 3.99
N THR A 17 -2.08 10.27 4.94
CA THR A 17 -3.34 9.99 5.67
C THR A 17 -4.60 10.23 4.85
N GLU A 18 -4.53 11.17 3.91
CA GLU A 18 -5.64 11.50 3.01
C GLU A 18 -5.61 10.59 1.78
N GLU A 19 -6.79 10.16 1.31
CA GLU A 19 -6.95 9.43 0.05
C GLU A 19 -6.18 8.10 -0.11
N TRP A 20 -5.53 7.59 0.95
CA TRP A 20 -4.73 6.37 0.87
C TRP A 20 -5.49 5.18 0.27
N ARG A 21 -6.81 5.07 0.52
CA ARG A 21 -7.65 4.00 -0.02
C ARG A 21 -7.74 4.04 -1.54
N HIS A 22 -7.83 5.23 -2.13
CA HIS A 22 -7.87 5.43 -3.57
C HIS A 22 -6.49 5.14 -4.19
N ALA A 23 -5.42 5.60 -3.54
CA ALA A 23 -4.05 5.34 -3.98
C ALA A 23 -3.69 3.84 -3.92
N VAL A 24 -4.01 3.17 -2.80
CA VAL A 24 -3.86 1.72 -2.65
C VAL A 24 -4.71 0.98 -3.70
N GLY A 25 -5.94 1.43 -3.97
CA GLY A 25 -6.77 0.84 -5.03
C GLY A 25 -6.06 0.80 -6.38
N ARG A 26 -5.50 1.93 -6.82
CA ARG A 26 -4.75 2.04 -8.08
C ARG A 26 -3.51 1.15 -8.09
N LEU A 27 -2.69 1.25 -7.05
CA LEU A 27 -1.49 0.43 -6.87
C LEU A 27 -1.77 -1.07 -6.95
N LEU A 28 -2.86 -1.52 -6.30
CA LEU A 28 -3.27 -2.92 -6.35
C LEU A 28 -3.81 -3.32 -7.73
N GLY A 29 -4.41 -2.40 -8.47
CA GLY A 29 -4.78 -2.62 -9.87
C GLY A 29 -3.55 -2.88 -10.74
N GLU A 30 -2.52 -2.05 -10.60
CA GLU A 30 -1.28 -2.15 -11.38
C GLU A 30 -0.56 -3.48 -11.19
N HIS A 31 -0.55 -3.99 -9.95
CA HIS A 31 0.11 -5.23 -9.54
C HIS A 31 -0.83 -6.43 -9.41
N HIS A 32 -2.03 -6.37 -10.00
CA HIS A 32 -3.02 -7.42 -9.82
C HIS A 32 -2.53 -8.77 -10.41
N PRO A 33 -2.68 -9.91 -9.70
CA PRO A 33 -2.11 -11.20 -10.13
C PRO A 33 -2.71 -11.76 -11.42
N GLU A 34 -3.97 -11.45 -11.71
CA GLU A 34 -4.66 -11.84 -12.95
C GLU A 34 -4.40 -10.88 -14.13
N GLY A 35 -3.39 -10.02 -14.01
CA GLY A 35 -3.05 -9.00 -14.99
C GLY A 35 -3.46 -7.60 -14.54
N THR A 36 -2.69 -6.62 -15.00
CA THR A 36 -2.83 -5.19 -14.70
C THR A 36 -4.25 -4.68 -14.96
N ARG A 37 -4.77 -3.92 -14.01
CA ARG A 37 -6.08 -3.24 -14.05
C ARG A 37 -5.88 -1.78 -13.65
N GLU A 38 -6.82 -0.93 -14.06
CA GLU A 38 -6.78 0.49 -13.68
C GLU A 38 -6.78 0.70 -12.16
N SER A 39 -7.61 -0.06 -11.44
CA SER A 39 -7.72 0.05 -9.98
C SER A 39 -8.52 -1.11 -9.38
N VAL A 40 -8.24 -1.43 -8.11
CA VAL A 40 -9.17 -2.13 -7.22
C VAL A 40 -10.13 -1.11 -6.60
N ASP A 41 -11.44 -1.39 -6.64
CA ASP A 41 -12.48 -0.50 -6.11
C ASP A 41 -12.13 0.01 -4.69
N PRO A 42 -12.01 1.34 -4.48
CA PRO A 42 -11.72 1.94 -3.19
C PRO A 42 -12.69 1.54 -2.07
N ARG A 43 -13.96 1.24 -2.40
CA ARG A 43 -14.95 0.71 -1.43
C ARG A 43 -14.56 -0.68 -0.95
N ARG A 44 -13.93 -1.49 -1.80
CA ARG A 44 -13.39 -2.80 -1.42
C ARG A 44 -12.23 -2.63 -0.44
N VAL A 45 -11.31 -1.71 -0.72
CA VAL A 45 -10.21 -1.36 0.20
C VAL A 45 -10.75 -0.85 1.54
N ALA A 46 -11.81 -0.04 1.53
CA ALA A 46 -12.48 0.42 2.74
C ALA A 46 -13.06 -0.74 3.57
N ARG A 47 -13.71 -1.72 2.93
CA ARG A 47 -14.25 -2.92 3.61
C ARG A 47 -13.15 -3.81 4.19
N TRP A 48 -11.99 -3.89 3.55
CA TRP A 48 -10.81 -4.55 4.10
C TRP A 48 -10.29 -3.85 5.34
N ALA A 49 -10.15 -2.52 5.27
CA ALA A 49 -9.65 -1.70 6.37
C ALA A 49 -10.57 -1.68 7.60
N SER A 50 -11.87 -1.89 7.42
CA SER A 50 -12.84 -2.00 8.51
C SER A 50 -13.05 -3.44 9.01
N GLY A 51 -12.39 -4.43 8.41
CA GLY A 51 -12.58 -5.85 8.75
C GLY A 51 -13.91 -6.43 8.28
N GLN A 52 -14.72 -5.69 7.50
CA GLN A 52 -15.98 -6.18 6.92
C GLN A 52 -15.76 -7.21 5.81
N ARG A 53 -14.54 -7.31 5.28
CA ARG A 53 -14.16 -8.30 4.27
C ARG A 53 -12.72 -8.74 4.47
N GLU A 54 -12.45 -10.01 4.21
CA GLU A 54 -11.10 -10.56 4.20
C GLU A 54 -10.22 -9.90 3.13
N ILE A 55 -8.94 -9.75 3.48
CA ILE A 55 -7.91 -9.17 2.63
C ILE A 55 -7.29 -10.29 1.80
N PRO A 56 -7.23 -10.17 0.46
CA PRO A 56 -6.59 -11.18 -0.38
C PRO A 56 -5.13 -11.42 0.01
N GLU A 57 -4.71 -12.69 -0.01
CA GLU A 57 -3.39 -13.10 0.51
C GLU A 57 -2.21 -12.43 -0.20
N TRP A 58 -2.35 -12.15 -1.50
CA TRP A 58 -1.32 -11.51 -2.31
C TRP A 58 -1.05 -10.05 -1.95
N VAL A 59 -2.00 -9.36 -1.30
CA VAL A 59 -1.86 -7.95 -0.92
C VAL A 59 -0.74 -7.77 0.11
N GLY A 60 -0.62 -8.71 1.06
CA GLY A 60 0.40 -8.65 2.11
C GLY A 60 1.84 -8.60 1.56
N PRO A 61 2.29 -9.61 0.80
CA PRO A 61 3.62 -9.63 0.20
C PRO A 61 3.91 -8.40 -0.67
N LEU A 62 2.92 -7.92 -1.44
CA LEU A 62 3.09 -6.72 -2.25
C LEU A 62 3.35 -5.48 -1.39
N LEU A 63 2.54 -5.24 -0.36
CA LEU A 63 2.74 -4.09 0.54
C LEU A 63 4.09 -4.16 1.27
N VAL A 64 4.53 -5.35 1.67
CA VAL A 64 5.87 -5.53 2.27
C VAL A 64 6.97 -5.10 1.31
N ARG A 65 6.90 -5.51 0.04
CA ARG A 65 7.89 -5.12 -0.97
C ARG A 65 7.92 -3.60 -1.14
N LEU A 66 6.76 -2.98 -1.36
CA LEU A 66 6.66 -1.54 -1.61
C LEU A 66 7.07 -0.68 -0.42
N LEU A 67 6.73 -1.09 0.80
CA LEU A 67 7.17 -0.40 2.02
C LEU A 67 8.69 -0.44 2.17
N ARG A 68 9.34 -1.57 1.83
CA ARG A 68 10.80 -1.69 1.85
C ARG A 68 11.46 -0.80 0.80
N GLU A 69 10.90 -0.77 -0.41
CA GLU A 69 11.35 0.13 -1.48
C GLU A 69 11.25 1.60 -1.03
N ARG A 70 10.08 2.00 -0.49
CA ARG A 70 9.87 3.36 0.02
C ARG A 70 10.84 3.73 1.14
N ALA A 71 11.14 2.80 2.04
CA ALA A 71 12.09 3.02 3.14
C ALA A 71 13.53 3.17 2.62
N ALA A 72 13.91 2.39 1.59
CA ALA A 72 15.21 2.51 0.94
C ALA A 72 15.36 3.89 0.25
N ASP A 73 14.34 4.33 -0.49
CA ASP A 73 14.32 5.64 -1.13
C ASP A 73 14.44 6.77 -0.10
N ALA A 74 13.64 6.72 0.96
CA ALA A 74 13.68 7.71 2.04
C ALA A 74 15.04 7.75 2.74
N SER A 75 15.66 6.58 2.95
CA SER A 75 17.00 6.49 3.53
C SER A 75 18.07 7.08 2.60
N GLN A 76 17.93 6.92 1.29
CA GLN A 76 18.84 7.51 0.33
C GLN A 76 18.73 9.04 0.32
N ILE A 77 17.51 9.57 0.28
CA ILE A 77 17.25 11.01 0.36
C ILE A 77 17.86 11.61 1.63
N ALA A 78 17.75 10.93 2.77
CA ALA A 78 18.36 11.39 4.02
C ALA A 78 19.89 11.52 3.91
N ARG A 79 20.58 10.53 3.33
CA ARG A 79 22.04 10.59 3.10
C ARG A 79 22.42 11.74 2.18
N ASP A 80 21.63 11.97 1.13
CA ASP A 80 21.89 13.05 0.17
C ASP A 80 21.74 14.44 0.84
N ILE A 81 20.82 14.58 1.80
CA ILE A 81 20.65 15.81 2.61
C ILE A 81 21.80 15.99 3.61
N GLU A 82 22.27 14.91 4.23
CA GLU A 82 23.39 14.95 5.20
C GLU A 82 24.75 15.22 4.54
N GLY A 83 24.91 14.79 3.29
CA GLY A 83 26.16 14.87 2.52
C GLY A 83 26.25 16.02 1.53
N GLY A 84 25.26 16.92 1.49
CA GLY A 84 25.26 18.17 0.71
C GLY A 84 25.61 19.39 1.55
#